data_AF-X0QV72-F1
#
_entry.id   AF-X0QV72-F1
#
_cell.length_a   1.000
_cell.length_b   1.000
_cell.length_c   1.000
_cell.angle_alpha   90.00
_cell.angle_beta   90.00
_cell.angle_gamma   90.00
#
_symmetry.space_group_name_H-M   'P 1'
#
loop_
_entity.id
_entity.type
_entity.pdbx_description
1 polymer ?
#
loop_
_entity_poly.entity_id
_entity_poly.type
_entity_poly.pdbx_seq_one_letter_code
_entity_poly.pdbx_strand_id
1 'polypeptide(L)'
;MAQSIEPNIADLANGWLKTYKLDYKLEQEFLNTEVEKALSDYFTKNGGTGANRPDAKLLLQDKNLNYFPILIEYKGYKGKLEKLNTDGQVENQTAKNQPNFKNINSFAVNGAVHYANALLHHTSYTDIIAIGMTGYKDEAGEIQHEIGVYYVSKSNLGAGQKVGEFSDLSFLAPQNFDSFIEKVKTLTLSQVEIDKLKAQREKEIDTSLVRLNNDIYQNEKGLGENDRVYLVAASIIATLGIPGKVTPLEKSDLKSSIEEGSRDGDIILRKIKAFFE
;
A
#
# COMPACT_ATOMS: atom_id res chain seq x y z
N MET A 1 -17.34 -18.60 19.76
CA MET A 1 -16.27 -17.71 19.26
C MET A 1 -15.95 -16.74 20.38
N ALA A 2 -14.67 -16.51 20.69
CA ALA A 2 -14.29 -15.47 21.66
C ALA A 2 -14.78 -14.11 21.15
N GLN A 3 -15.17 -13.21 22.04
CA GLN A 3 -15.57 -11.85 21.66
C GLN A 3 -14.34 -11.08 21.21
N SER A 4 -14.45 -10.35 20.09
CA SER A 4 -13.38 -9.45 19.64
C SER A 4 -13.13 -8.37 20.69
N ILE A 5 -11.87 -8.09 21.00
CA ILE A 5 -11.47 -6.96 21.85
C ILE A 5 -10.85 -5.81 21.05
N GLU A 6 -11.10 -5.75 19.74
CA GLU A 6 -10.52 -4.75 18.83
C GLU A 6 -10.73 -3.30 19.31
N PRO A 7 -11.90 -2.91 19.85
CA PRO A 7 -12.07 -1.57 20.43
C PRO A 7 -11.11 -1.29 21.60
N ASN A 8 -10.77 -2.29 22.42
CA ASN A 8 -9.81 -2.12 23.51
C ASN A 8 -8.37 -1.97 22.99
N ILE A 9 -8.03 -2.69 21.92
CA ILE A 9 -6.72 -2.57 21.27
C ILE A 9 -6.57 -1.20 20.60
N ALA A 10 -7.61 -0.74 19.91
CA ALA A 10 -7.64 0.58 19.31
C ALA A 10 -7.54 1.70 20.37
N ASP A 11 -8.28 1.58 21.48
CA ASP A 11 -8.22 2.55 22.59
C ASP A 11 -6.82 2.61 23.22
N LEU A 12 -6.21 1.45 23.49
CA LEU A 12 -4.84 1.36 24.03
C LEU A 12 -3.81 2.02 23.10
N ALA A 13 -3.82 1.64 21.82
CA ALA A 13 -2.87 2.14 20.83
C ALA A 13 -3.03 3.65 20.58
N ASN A 14 -4.27 4.11 20.39
CA ASN A 14 -4.57 5.53 20.19
C ASN A 14 -4.28 6.34 21.46
N GLY A 15 -4.43 5.74 22.65
CA GLY A 15 -4.02 6.31 23.93
C GLY A 15 -2.53 6.61 23.99
N TRP A 16 -1.68 5.73 23.45
CA TRP A 16 -0.25 6.01 23.30
C TRP A 16 0.01 7.16 22.32
N LEU A 17 -0.59 7.14 21.13
CA LEU A 17 -0.44 8.23 20.14
C LEU A 17 -0.83 9.59 20.75
N LYS A 18 -1.93 9.63 21.51
CA LYS A 18 -2.40 10.81 22.23
C LYS A 18 -1.42 11.26 23.31
N THR A 19 -0.87 10.33 24.09
CA THR A 19 0.14 10.60 25.13
C THR A 19 1.39 11.23 24.52
N TYR A 20 1.79 10.77 23.35
CA TYR A 20 2.93 11.29 22.59
C TYR A 20 2.61 12.55 21.77
N LYS A 21 1.38 13.06 21.86
CA LYS A 21 0.90 14.29 21.18
C LYS A 21 1.08 14.23 19.66
N LEU A 22 0.89 13.06 19.07
CA LEU A 22 0.97 12.86 17.62
C LEU A 22 -0.35 13.27 16.96
N ASP A 23 -0.28 13.93 15.81
CA ASP A 23 -1.46 14.33 15.03
C ASP A 23 -1.98 13.17 14.18
N TYR A 24 -2.45 12.11 14.85
CA TYR A 24 -3.06 10.96 14.18
C TYR A 24 -4.50 11.24 13.77
N LYS A 25 -4.91 10.64 12.66
CA LYS A 25 -6.25 10.70 12.09
C LYS A 25 -6.85 9.31 12.13
N LEU A 26 -8.06 9.19 12.66
CA LEU A 26 -8.83 7.95 12.65
C LEU A 26 -9.36 7.64 11.24
N GLU A 27 -10.02 6.48 11.10
CA GLU A 27 -10.52 5.91 9.86
C GLU A 27 -11.24 6.91 8.92
N GLN A 28 -12.08 7.79 9.47
CA GLN A 28 -12.89 8.74 8.71
C GLN A 28 -12.29 10.15 8.64
N GLU A 29 -11.21 10.41 9.38
CA GLU A 29 -10.59 11.73 9.43
C GLU A 29 -9.62 11.93 8.27
N PHE A 30 -9.58 13.14 7.72
CA PHE A 30 -8.75 13.49 6.58
C PHE A 30 -7.29 13.70 6.99
N LEU A 31 -6.35 13.03 6.32
CA LEU A 31 -4.91 13.29 6.50
C LEU A 31 -4.40 14.30 5.46
N ASN A 32 -4.42 13.94 4.18
CA ASN A 32 -4.12 14.83 3.06
C ASN A 32 -4.64 14.25 1.74
N THR A 33 -4.80 15.08 0.71
CA THR A 33 -5.41 14.69 -0.57
C THR A 33 -4.68 13.55 -1.27
N GLU A 34 -3.35 13.53 -1.23
CA GLU A 34 -2.53 12.51 -1.90
C GLU A 34 -2.75 11.12 -1.29
N VAL A 35 -2.75 11.04 0.05
CA VAL A 35 -2.99 9.81 0.79
C VAL A 35 -4.43 9.33 0.65
N GLU A 36 -5.43 10.21 0.78
CA GLU A 36 -6.83 9.81 0.66
C GLU A 36 -7.14 9.29 -0.77
N LYS A 37 -6.62 9.96 -1.81
CA LYS A 37 -6.77 9.52 -3.19
C LYS A 37 -6.12 8.15 -3.41
N ALA A 38 -4.89 7.95 -2.92
CA ALA A 38 -4.19 6.68 -3.02
C ALA A 38 -4.93 5.51 -2.37
N LEU A 39 -5.50 5.74 -1.18
CA LEU A 39 -6.28 4.72 -0.48
C LEU A 39 -7.62 4.43 -1.17
N SER A 40 -8.25 5.43 -1.78
CA SER A 40 -9.52 5.29 -2.51
C SER A 40 -9.35 4.60 -3.86
N ASP A 41 -8.28 4.89 -4.58
CA ASP A 41 -8.05 4.38 -5.96
C ASP A 41 -7.50 2.95 -5.97
N TYR A 42 -6.88 2.52 -4.87
CA TYR A 42 -6.36 1.16 -4.75
C TYR A 42 -7.45 0.14 -4.40
N PHE A 43 -7.29 -1.11 -4.87
CA PHE A 43 -8.29 -2.15 -4.63
C PHE A 43 -8.51 -2.41 -3.13
N THR A 44 -9.76 -2.66 -2.73
CA THR A 44 -10.10 -2.86 -1.32
C THR A 44 -9.55 -4.16 -0.76
N LYS A 45 -9.49 -4.26 0.57
CA LYS A 45 -9.14 -5.50 1.31
C LYS A 45 -9.99 -6.72 0.96
N ASN A 46 -11.16 -6.52 0.35
CA ASN A 46 -12.07 -7.60 -0.06
C ASN A 46 -12.10 -7.79 -1.59
N GLY A 47 -11.35 -7.01 -2.35
CA GLY A 47 -11.34 -7.04 -3.82
C GLY A 47 -12.60 -6.45 -4.48
N GLY A 48 -13.47 -5.80 -3.70
CA GLY A 48 -14.70 -5.16 -4.17
C GLY A 48 -14.61 -3.63 -4.23
N THR A 49 -15.77 -2.99 -4.37
CA THR A 49 -15.93 -1.52 -4.38
C THR A 49 -15.89 -0.94 -2.96
N GLY A 50 -15.18 0.17 -2.78
CA GLY A 50 -14.99 0.85 -1.51
C GLY A 50 -13.62 1.53 -1.43
N ALA A 51 -13.40 2.38 -0.43
CA ALA A 51 -12.10 2.96 -0.16
C ALA A 51 -11.36 2.15 0.91
N ASN A 52 -10.04 2.03 0.79
CA ASN A 52 -9.22 1.49 1.87
C ASN A 52 -9.19 2.50 3.03
N ARG A 53 -9.38 2.03 4.27
CA ARG A 53 -9.38 2.91 5.44
C ARG A 53 -8.59 2.28 6.60
N PRO A 54 -7.36 2.74 6.84
CA PRO A 54 -6.61 2.38 8.05
C PRO A 54 -7.37 2.81 9.29
N ASP A 55 -7.29 2.02 10.37
CA ASP A 55 -7.93 2.36 11.65
C ASP A 55 -7.37 3.67 12.23
N ALA A 56 -6.06 3.87 12.06
CA ALA A 56 -5.40 5.14 12.30
C ALA A 56 -4.30 5.40 11.26
N LYS A 57 -4.06 6.67 10.96
CA LYS A 57 -3.02 7.13 10.03
C LYS A 57 -2.41 8.43 10.50
N LEU A 58 -1.13 8.64 10.22
CA LEU A 58 -0.41 9.87 10.54
C LEU A 58 0.73 10.09 9.56
N LEU A 59 1.24 11.32 9.53
CA LEU A 59 2.38 11.72 8.72
C LEU A 59 3.43 12.33 9.65
N LEU A 60 4.57 11.66 9.79
CA LEU A 60 5.70 12.15 10.60
C LEU A 60 6.86 12.56 9.71
N GLN A 61 7.72 13.45 10.19
CA GLN A 61 8.88 13.94 9.46
C GLN A 61 10.15 13.66 10.28
N ASP A 62 11.19 13.11 9.64
CA ASP A 62 12.51 12.96 10.28
C ASP A 62 13.29 14.29 10.27
N LYS A 63 14.39 14.36 11.02
CA LYS A 63 15.31 15.51 11.05
C LYS A 63 15.89 15.91 9.70
N ASN A 64 15.84 15.02 8.71
CA ASN A 64 16.31 15.27 7.34
C ASN A 64 15.17 15.76 6.44
N LEU A 65 14.03 16.12 7.01
CA LEU A 65 12.83 16.62 6.33
C LEU A 65 12.11 15.60 5.44
N ASN A 66 12.40 14.30 5.60
CA ASN A 66 11.69 13.25 4.89
C ASN A 66 10.38 12.92 5.60
N TYR A 67 9.29 12.90 4.84
CA TYR A 67 7.97 12.51 5.35
C TYR A 67 7.77 11.00 5.28
N PHE A 68 7.25 10.43 6.37
CA PHE A 68 6.92 9.02 6.53
C PHE A 68 5.43 8.89 6.85
N PRO A 69 4.60 8.43 5.91
CA PRO A 69 3.26 7.98 6.22
C PRO A 69 3.32 6.76 7.16
N ILE A 70 2.44 6.76 8.15
CA ILE A 70 2.29 5.67 9.11
C ILE A 70 0.84 5.21 9.04
N LEU A 71 0.65 3.91 8.80
CA LEU A 71 -0.66 3.30 8.61
C LEU A 71 -0.83 2.18 9.63
N ILE A 72 -1.88 2.27 10.43
CA ILE A 72 -2.11 1.39 11.57
C ILE A 72 -3.40 0.60 11.36
N GLU A 73 -3.33 -0.70 11.61
CA GLU A 73 -4.45 -1.63 11.60
C GLU A 73 -4.54 -2.37 12.94
N TYR A 74 -5.75 -2.49 13.46
CA TYR A 74 -6.07 -3.20 14.70
C TYR A 74 -6.81 -4.52 14.43
N LYS A 75 -6.56 -5.52 15.27
CA LYS A 75 -7.34 -6.76 15.35
C LYS A 75 -7.63 -7.14 16.80
N GLY A 76 -8.80 -7.71 17.05
CA GLY A 76 -9.26 -8.05 18.40
C GLY A 76 -9.14 -9.52 18.80
N TYR A 77 -8.25 -10.29 18.17
CA TYR A 77 -8.16 -11.74 18.37
C TYR A 77 -6.71 -12.21 18.52
N LYS A 78 -6.50 -13.21 19.39
CA LYS A 78 -5.20 -13.88 19.55
C LYS A 78 -4.70 -14.45 18.22
N GLY A 79 -3.42 -14.23 17.90
CA GLY A 79 -2.79 -14.77 16.70
C GLY A 79 -3.26 -14.12 15.38
N LYS A 80 -3.83 -12.91 15.44
CA LYS A 80 -4.21 -12.11 14.26
C LYS A 80 -3.23 -10.98 13.95
N LEU A 81 -2.00 -11.07 14.45
CA LEU A 81 -0.98 -10.06 14.17
C LEU A 81 -0.58 -10.08 12.69
N GLU A 82 -0.08 -11.21 12.21
CA GLU A 82 0.49 -11.35 10.88
C GLU A 82 0.34 -12.76 10.32
N LYS A 83 0.29 -12.85 9.00
CA LYS A 83 0.42 -14.08 8.24
C LYS A 83 1.59 -13.96 7.28
N LEU A 84 2.60 -14.78 7.50
CA LEU A 84 3.84 -14.81 6.71
C LEU A 84 3.87 -16.02 5.76
N ASN A 85 4.59 -15.87 4.66
CA ASN A 85 4.90 -16.95 3.71
C ASN A 85 6.11 -17.76 4.20
N THR A 86 6.55 -18.74 3.41
CA THR A 86 7.70 -19.60 3.72
C THR A 86 9.03 -18.85 3.80
N ASP A 87 9.14 -17.69 3.17
CA ASP A 87 10.32 -16.82 3.21
C ASP A 87 10.26 -15.80 4.36
N GLY A 88 9.25 -15.87 5.24
CA GLY A 88 9.09 -14.94 6.36
C GLY A 88 8.56 -13.56 5.97
N GLN A 89 8.07 -13.40 4.74
CA GLN A 89 7.48 -12.15 4.25
C GLN A 89 5.97 -12.13 4.44
N VAL A 90 5.38 -10.94 4.55
CA VAL A 90 3.92 -10.76 4.68
C VAL A 90 3.19 -11.37 3.48
N GLU A 91 2.37 -12.40 3.74
CA GLU A 91 1.68 -13.20 2.72
C GLU A 91 0.43 -12.48 2.18
N ASN A 92 0.63 -11.35 1.49
CA ASN A 92 -0.43 -10.59 0.83
C ASN A 92 -0.72 -11.06 -0.61
N GLN A 93 -0.02 -12.08 -1.08
CA GLN A 93 -0.22 -12.69 -2.38
C GLN A 93 -0.42 -14.19 -2.25
N THR A 94 -1.20 -14.75 -3.17
CA THR A 94 -1.36 -16.20 -3.33
C THR A 94 -0.24 -16.76 -4.19
N ALA A 95 -0.10 -18.09 -4.25
CA ALA A 95 0.84 -18.77 -5.15
C ALA A 95 0.62 -18.45 -6.66
N LYS A 96 -0.56 -17.91 -7.00
CA LYS A 96 -0.92 -17.43 -8.35
C LYS A 96 -0.64 -15.93 -8.54
N ASN A 97 0.09 -15.29 -7.65
CA ASN A 97 0.42 -13.86 -7.68
C ASN A 97 -0.82 -12.94 -7.73
N GLN A 98 -1.91 -13.39 -7.12
CA GLN A 98 -3.12 -12.58 -6.93
C GLN A 98 -3.19 -12.09 -5.47
N PRO A 99 -3.81 -10.92 -5.20
CA PRO A 99 -3.99 -10.45 -3.83
C PRO A 99 -4.67 -11.50 -2.93
N ASN A 100 -4.09 -11.75 -1.77
CA ASN A 100 -4.64 -12.67 -0.79
C ASN A 100 -5.57 -11.92 0.17
N PHE A 101 -6.76 -11.58 -0.31
CA PHE A 101 -7.76 -10.81 0.44
C PHE A 101 -8.11 -11.42 1.79
N LYS A 102 -8.11 -12.75 1.89
CA LYS A 102 -8.31 -13.46 3.15
C LYS A 102 -7.28 -13.02 4.19
N ASN A 103 -6.00 -13.02 3.85
CA ASN A 103 -4.94 -12.62 4.77
C ASN A 103 -4.95 -11.10 5.03
N ILE A 104 -5.11 -10.30 3.97
CA ILE A 104 -5.17 -8.83 4.05
C ILE A 104 -6.27 -8.36 5.01
N ASN A 105 -7.42 -9.01 5.00
CA ASN A 105 -8.53 -8.70 5.90
C ASN A 105 -8.31 -9.29 7.31
N SER A 106 -7.79 -10.52 7.40
CA SER A 106 -7.78 -11.29 8.65
C SER A 106 -6.66 -10.91 9.62
N PHE A 107 -5.58 -10.27 9.16
CA PHE A 107 -4.38 -10.02 9.97
C PHE A 107 -3.97 -8.54 9.93
N ALA A 108 -3.57 -8.01 11.09
CA ALA A 108 -3.30 -6.59 11.28
C ALA A 108 -2.18 -6.08 10.36
N VAL A 109 -1.00 -6.71 10.42
CA VAL A 109 0.17 -6.35 9.60
C VAL A 109 -0.13 -6.46 8.12
N ASN A 110 -0.81 -7.53 7.70
CA ASN A 110 -1.19 -7.74 6.30
C ASN A 110 -2.07 -6.61 5.78
N GLY A 111 -3.03 -6.14 6.58
CA GLY A 111 -3.86 -4.99 6.27
C GLY A 111 -3.05 -3.68 6.17
N ALA A 112 -2.19 -3.41 7.14
CA ALA A 112 -1.34 -2.21 7.15
C ALA A 112 -0.37 -2.17 5.95
N VAL A 113 0.26 -3.30 5.60
CA VAL A 113 1.14 -3.41 4.44
C VAL A 113 0.38 -3.27 3.12
N HIS A 114 -0.89 -3.74 3.06
CA HIS A 114 -1.75 -3.50 1.90
C HIS A 114 -2.01 -2.00 1.68
N TYR A 115 -2.28 -1.25 2.74
CA TYR A 115 -2.42 0.20 2.66
C TYR A 115 -1.12 0.90 2.27
N ALA A 116 0.02 0.44 2.80
CA ALA A 116 1.32 0.99 2.42
C ALA A 116 1.59 0.82 0.92
N ASN A 117 1.25 -0.35 0.35
CA ASN A 117 1.35 -0.58 -1.08
C ASN A 117 0.43 0.34 -1.91
N ALA A 118 -0.75 0.70 -1.41
CA ALA A 118 -1.61 1.70 -2.05
C ALA A 118 -0.89 3.05 -2.19
N LEU A 119 -0.25 3.50 -1.11
CA LEU A 119 0.50 4.75 -1.10
C LEU A 119 1.73 4.66 -2.01
N LEU A 120 2.51 3.57 -2.00
CA LEU A 120 3.66 3.43 -2.90
C LEU A 120 3.29 3.53 -4.39
N HIS A 121 2.10 3.05 -4.76
CA HIS A 121 1.64 3.07 -6.15
C HIS A 121 1.07 4.42 -6.59
N HIS A 122 0.41 5.15 -5.69
CA HIS A 122 -0.39 6.32 -6.04
C HIS A 122 0.13 7.63 -5.45
N THR A 123 1.29 7.62 -4.80
CA THR A 123 1.91 8.79 -4.18
C THR A 123 3.41 8.89 -4.48
N SER A 124 3.96 10.05 -4.17
CA SER A 124 5.39 10.34 -4.18
C SER A 124 6.14 9.72 -3.00
N TYR A 125 5.45 9.32 -1.92
CA TYR A 125 6.07 8.69 -0.75
C TYR A 125 6.80 7.40 -1.14
N THR A 126 8.06 7.31 -0.74
CA THR A 126 8.94 6.18 -1.02
C THR A 126 9.11 5.23 0.16
N ASP A 127 8.75 5.71 1.35
CA ASP A 127 9.09 5.14 2.65
C ASP A 127 7.89 5.21 3.57
N ILE A 128 7.34 4.06 3.96
CA ILE A 128 6.10 3.97 4.72
C ILE A 128 6.29 3.02 5.89
N ILE A 129 5.73 3.38 7.05
CA ILE A 129 5.69 2.51 8.22
C ILE A 129 4.30 1.88 8.32
N ALA A 130 4.23 0.56 8.21
CA ALA A 130 3.01 -0.22 8.40
C ALA A 130 3.03 -0.84 9.80
N ILE A 131 1.98 -0.59 10.59
CA ILE A 131 1.86 -1.09 11.96
C ILE A 131 0.61 -1.95 12.08
N GLY A 132 0.78 -3.21 12.44
CA GLY A 132 -0.31 -4.07 12.88
C GLY A 132 -0.27 -4.22 14.40
N MET A 133 -1.42 -4.12 15.06
CA MET A 133 -1.54 -4.46 16.47
C MET A 133 -2.73 -5.37 16.70
N THR A 134 -2.53 -6.41 17.51
CA THR A 134 -3.62 -7.32 17.91
C THR A 134 -3.60 -7.53 19.41
N GLY A 135 -4.66 -8.13 19.94
CA GLY A 135 -4.61 -8.68 21.28
C GLY A 135 -5.83 -9.50 21.66
N TYR A 136 -5.80 -10.03 22.88
CA TYR A 136 -6.88 -10.78 23.49
C TYR A 136 -6.91 -10.54 25.00
N LYS A 137 -8.04 -10.85 25.64
CA LYS A 137 -8.12 -10.90 27.11
C LYS A 137 -7.74 -12.29 27.60
N ASP A 138 -6.82 -12.36 28.54
CA ASP A 138 -6.47 -13.62 29.20
C ASP A 138 -7.55 -14.07 30.21
N GLU A 139 -7.28 -15.16 30.92
CA GLU A 139 -8.21 -15.73 31.92
C GLU A 139 -8.46 -14.78 33.10
N ALA A 140 -7.54 -13.84 33.38
CA ALA A 140 -7.71 -12.81 34.40
C ALA A 140 -8.47 -11.58 33.87
N GLY A 141 -8.75 -11.52 32.57
CA GLY A 141 -9.40 -10.39 31.92
C GLY A 141 -8.45 -9.27 31.50
N GLU A 142 -7.12 -9.48 31.67
CA GLU A 142 -6.09 -8.53 31.32
C GLU A 142 -5.80 -8.56 29.82
N ILE A 143 -5.52 -7.39 29.24
CA ILE A 143 -5.25 -7.27 27.81
C ILE A 143 -3.81 -7.69 27.54
N GLN A 144 -3.67 -8.74 26.72
CA GLN A 144 -2.39 -9.17 26.15
C GLN A 144 -2.35 -8.71 24.69
N HIS A 145 -1.39 -7.85 24.36
CA HIS A 145 -1.24 -7.28 23.01
C HIS A 145 0.08 -7.65 22.34
N GLU A 146 0.07 -7.59 21.01
CA GLU A 146 1.24 -7.82 20.16
C GLU A 146 1.30 -6.71 19.10
N ILE A 147 2.50 -6.21 18.79
CA ILE A 147 2.72 -5.15 17.80
C ILE A 147 3.73 -5.63 16.76
N GLY A 148 3.37 -5.48 15.48
CA GLY A 148 4.21 -5.78 14.34
C GLY A 148 4.46 -4.48 13.57
N VAL A 149 5.71 -4.03 13.56
CA VAL A 149 6.12 -2.80 12.86
C VAL A 149 6.94 -3.18 11.63
N TYR A 150 6.50 -2.71 10.48
CA TYR A 150 7.05 -3.05 9.18
C TYR A 150 7.42 -1.79 8.41
N TYR A 151 8.57 -1.83 7.76
CA TYR A 151 9.01 -0.82 6.81
C TYR A 151 8.71 -1.29 5.40
N VAL A 152 7.96 -0.48 4.66
CA VAL A 152 7.51 -0.76 3.29
C VAL A 152 8.03 0.36 2.41
N SER A 153 8.87 0.02 1.43
CA SER A 153 9.53 1.04 0.59
C SER A 153 9.56 0.66 -0.88
N LYS A 154 9.77 1.67 -1.74
CA LYS A 154 9.99 1.43 -3.19
C LYS A 154 11.26 0.62 -3.43
N SER A 155 12.33 0.84 -2.65
CA SER A 155 13.58 0.07 -2.78
C SER A 155 13.39 -1.41 -2.45
N ASN A 156 12.45 -1.72 -1.56
CA ASN A 156 12.06 -3.08 -1.19
C ASN A 156 10.92 -3.64 -2.06
N LEU A 157 10.62 -2.99 -3.20
CA LEU A 157 9.57 -3.40 -4.14
C LEU A 157 8.18 -3.58 -3.49
N GLY A 158 7.90 -2.81 -2.43
CA GLY A 158 6.66 -2.88 -1.65
C GLY A 158 6.53 -4.07 -0.71
N ALA A 159 7.60 -4.87 -0.54
CA ALA A 159 7.66 -5.89 0.50
C ALA A 159 7.78 -5.22 1.88
N GLY A 160 7.00 -5.73 2.85
CA GLY A 160 7.13 -5.32 4.24
C GLY A 160 8.31 -6.02 4.90
N GLN A 161 9.27 -5.23 5.37
CA GLN A 161 10.39 -5.70 6.18
C GLN A 161 10.12 -5.45 7.66
N LYS A 162 10.17 -6.50 8.49
CA LYS A 162 9.94 -6.36 9.93
C LYS A 162 11.05 -5.52 10.56
N VAL A 163 10.66 -4.48 11.30
CA VAL A 163 11.59 -3.55 11.96
C VAL A 163 12.06 -4.07 13.32
N GLY A 164 11.17 -4.77 14.03
CA GLY A 164 11.44 -5.35 15.34
C GLY A 164 10.16 -5.59 16.14
N GLU A 165 10.35 -6.01 17.38
CA GLU A 165 9.30 -6.16 18.39
C GLU A 165 9.20 -4.90 19.24
N PHE A 166 7.98 -4.49 19.57
CA PHE A 166 7.71 -3.27 20.34
C PHE A 166 6.62 -3.53 21.38
N SER A 167 6.75 -2.90 22.55
CA SER A 167 5.77 -2.98 23.63
C SER A 167 4.71 -1.88 23.57
N ASP A 168 5.03 -0.74 22.94
CA ASP A 168 4.14 0.40 22.73
C ASP A 168 4.55 1.20 21.49
N LEU A 169 3.87 2.32 21.23
CA LEU A 169 4.16 3.23 20.11
C LEU A 169 5.14 4.37 20.45
N SER A 170 5.94 4.25 21.53
CA SER A 170 6.87 5.31 21.97
C SER A 170 7.95 5.64 20.95
N PHE A 171 8.27 4.72 20.05
CA PHE A 171 9.21 4.94 18.94
C PHE A 171 8.70 5.98 17.93
N LEU A 172 7.40 6.30 17.93
CA LEU A 172 6.82 7.37 17.14
C LEU A 172 6.86 8.73 17.85
N ALA A 173 7.17 8.76 19.15
CA ALA A 173 7.23 10.02 19.89
C ALA A 173 8.32 10.93 19.32
N PRO A 174 8.13 12.27 19.33
CA PRO A 174 9.07 13.21 18.69
C PRO A 174 10.53 13.03 19.12
N GLN A 175 10.77 12.70 20.38
CA GLN A 175 12.12 12.49 20.93
C GLN A 175 12.79 11.19 20.46
N ASN A 176 12.04 10.22 19.95
CA ASN A 176 12.52 8.89 19.57
C ASN A 176 12.50 8.66 18.05
N PHE A 177 11.68 9.43 17.31
CA PHE A 177 11.37 9.15 15.91
C PHE A 177 12.62 9.16 15.00
N ASP A 178 13.55 10.10 15.19
CA ASP A 178 14.78 10.15 14.40
C ASP A 178 15.63 8.90 14.58
N SER A 179 15.82 8.45 15.82
CA SER A 179 16.60 7.23 16.12
C SER A 179 15.89 5.99 15.57
N PHE A 180 14.56 5.96 15.62
CA PHE A 180 13.77 4.92 15.00
C PHE A 180 13.99 4.87 13.47
N ILE A 181 13.92 6.01 12.78
CA ILE A 181 14.12 6.07 11.32
C ILE A 181 15.56 5.71 10.93
N GLU A 182 16.57 6.13 11.70
CA GLU A 182 17.95 5.71 11.49
C GLU A 182 18.07 4.18 11.54
N LYS A 183 17.48 3.54 12.56
CA LYS A 183 17.45 2.08 12.65
C LYS A 183 16.71 1.46 11.45
N VAL A 184 15.56 1.99 11.07
CA VAL A 184 14.79 1.50 9.90
C VAL A 184 15.64 1.54 8.63
N LYS A 185 16.36 2.64 8.38
CA LYS A 185 17.20 2.80 7.17
C LYS A 185 18.42 1.85 7.15
N THR A 186 18.85 1.32 8.29
CA THR A 186 19.91 0.28 8.34
C THR A 186 19.39 -1.12 7.98
N LEU A 187 18.08 -1.32 7.94
CA LEU A 187 17.49 -2.58 7.52
C LEU A 187 17.58 -2.69 6.00
N THR A 188 18.54 -3.47 5.52
CA THR A 188 18.69 -3.80 4.11
C THR A 188 18.22 -5.22 3.85
N LEU A 189 17.43 -5.41 2.79
CA LEU A 189 17.21 -6.75 2.26
C LEU A 189 18.52 -7.29 1.66
N SER A 190 18.78 -8.57 1.84
CA SER A 190 19.88 -9.25 1.15
C SER A 190 19.64 -9.27 -0.36
N GLN A 191 20.71 -9.41 -1.14
CA GLN A 191 20.59 -9.50 -2.60
C GLN A 191 19.68 -10.66 -3.04
N VAL A 192 19.73 -11.79 -2.32
CA VAL A 192 18.87 -12.95 -2.59
C VAL A 192 17.40 -12.64 -2.37
N GLU A 193 17.06 -11.88 -1.31
CA GLU A 193 15.68 -11.43 -1.07
C GLU A 193 15.22 -10.44 -2.15
N ILE A 194 16.08 -9.50 -2.53
CA ILE A 194 15.81 -8.55 -3.61
C ILE A 194 15.54 -9.28 -4.93
N ASP A 195 16.37 -10.26 -5.29
CA ASP A 195 16.23 -11.00 -6.55
C ASP A 195 14.96 -11.86 -6.57
N LYS A 196 14.60 -12.48 -5.43
CA LYS A 196 13.31 -13.17 -5.27
C LYS A 196 12.13 -12.22 -5.45
N LEU A 197 12.19 -11.03 -4.84
CA LEU A 197 11.14 -10.02 -4.97
C LEU A 197 11.02 -9.50 -6.39
N LYS A 198 12.14 -9.30 -7.10
CA LYS A 198 12.14 -8.92 -8.52
C LYS A 198 11.46 -9.99 -9.38
N ALA A 199 11.86 -11.24 -9.24
CA ALA A 199 11.26 -12.36 -9.98
C ALA A 199 9.75 -12.48 -9.71
N GLN A 200 9.34 -12.25 -8.46
CA GLN A 200 7.93 -12.24 -8.08
C GLN A 200 7.17 -11.10 -8.75
N ARG A 201 7.75 -9.88 -8.77
CA ARG A 201 7.16 -8.72 -9.44
C ARG A 201 7.09 -8.87 -10.96
N GLU A 202 8.11 -9.44 -11.61
CA GLU A 202 8.06 -9.75 -13.04
C GLU A 202 6.89 -10.68 -13.36
N LYS A 203 6.71 -11.74 -12.56
CA LYS A 203 5.58 -12.67 -12.72
C LYS A 203 4.22 -12.02 -12.47
N GLU A 204 4.13 -11.03 -11.57
CA GLU A 204 2.92 -10.23 -11.37
C GLU A 204 2.60 -9.34 -12.58
N ILE A 205 3.62 -8.72 -13.17
CA ILE A 205 3.49 -7.91 -14.38
C ILE A 205 2.97 -8.78 -15.51
N ASP A 206 3.58 -9.95 -15.74
CA ASP A 206 3.13 -10.91 -16.76
C ASP A 206 1.67 -11.34 -16.54
N THR A 207 1.31 -11.67 -15.30
CA THR A 207 -0.06 -12.05 -14.95
C THR A 207 -1.06 -10.94 -15.23
N SER A 208 -0.68 -9.69 -14.95
CA SER A 208 -1.51 -8.51 -15.17
C SER A 208 -1.66 -8.19 -16.66
N LEU A 209 -0.58 -8.29 -17.43
CA LEU A 209 -0.58 -8.11 -18.88
C LEU A 209 -1.42 -9.16 -19.59
N VAL A 210 -1.30 -10.43 -19.18
CA VAL A 210 -2.14 -11.52 -19.72
C VAL A 210 -3.61 -11.27 -19.43
N ARG A 211 -3.94 -10.85 -18.20
CA ARG A 211 -5.33 -10.52 -17.83
C ARG A 211 -5.88 -9.36 -18.65
N LEU A 212 -5.10 -8.29 -18.79
CA LEU A 212 -5.49 -7.11 -19.58
C LEU A 212 -5.71 -7.45 -21.05
N ASN A 213 -4.80 -8.22 -21.67
CA ASN A 213 -4.95 -8.65 -23.05
C ASN A 213 -6.21 -9.52 -23.24
N ASN A 214 -6.49 -10.43 -22.31
CA ASN A 214 -7.70 -11.26 -22.35
C ASN A 214 -8.98 -10.43 -22.16
N ASP A 215 -8.96 -9.44 -21.27
CA ASP A 215 -10.09 -8.55 -21.04
C ASP A 215 -10.43 -7.73 -22.30
N ILE A 216 -9.42 -7.12 -22.93
CA ILE A 216 -9.58 -6.39 -24.19
C ILE A 216 -10.10 -7.34 -25.28
N TYR A 217 -9.57 -8.56 -25.39
CA TYR A 217 -10.02 -9.53 -26.39
C TYR A 217 -11.49 -9.93 -26.22
N GLN A 218 -11.98 -10.05 -24.98
CA GLN A 218 -13.34 -10.49 -24.70
C GLN A 218 -14.37 -9.35 -24.81
N ASN A 219 -13.99 -8.15 -24.37
CA ASN A 219 -14.93 -7.05 -24.18
C ASN A 219 -14.87 -5.97 -25.28
N GLU A 220 -13.72 -5.79 -25.92
CA GLU A 220 -13.55 -4.76 -26.95
C GLU A 220 -13.74 -5.33 -28.36
N LYS A 221 -14.45 -4.58 -29.20
CA LYS A 221 -14.73 -4.98 -30.59
C LYS A 221 -13.92 -4.12 -31.56
N GLY A 222 -13.52 -4.72 -32.68
CA GLY A 222 -12.80 -4.01 -33.74
C GLY A 222 -11.30 -3.85 -33.52
N LEU A 223 -10.72 -4.54 -32.53
CA LEU A 223 -9.27 -4.58 -32.29
C LEU A 223 -8.69 -5.94 -32.68
N GLY A 224 -7.79 -5.95 -33.68
CA GLY A 224 -6.96 -7.10 -34.01
C GLY A 224 -5.91 -7.38 -32.93
N GLU A 225 -5.20 -8.50 -33.04
CA GLU A 225 -4.16 -8.87 -32.06
C GLU A 225 -3.06 -7.80 -31.93
N ASN A 226 -2.57 -7.29 -33.05
CA ASN A 226 -1.56 -6.23 -33.06
C ASN A 226 -2.08 -4.92 -32.46
N ASP A 227 -3.35 -4.58 -32.69
CA ASP A 227 -3.95 -3.33 -32.19
C ASP A 227 -4.03 -3.35 -30.66
N ARG A 228 -4.33 -4.51 -30.05
CA ARG A 228 -4.35 -4.67 -28.59
C ARG A 228 -2.97 -4.45 -27.98
N VAL A 229 -1.92 -4.99 -28.60
CA VAL A 229 -0.53 -4.78 -28.14
C VAL A 229 -0.18 -3.29 -28.15
N TYR A 230 -0.51 -2.58 -29.24
CA TYR A 230 -0.28 -1.14 -29.32
C TYR A 230 -1.08 -0.36 -28.29
N LEU A 231 -2.34 -0.71 -28.05
CA LEU A 231 -3.18 -0.05 -27.05
C LEU A 231 -2.61 -0.20 -25.63
N VAL A 232 -2.14 -1.39 -25.28
CA VAL A 232 -1.50 -1.65 -23.98
C VAL A 232 -0.21 -0.86 -23.84
N ALA A 233 0.68 -0.92 -24.84
CA ALA A 233 1.94 -0.19 -24.82
C ALA A 233 1.71 1.34 -24.76
N ALA A 234 0.77 1.85 -25.56
CA ALA A 234 0.35 3.25 -25.57
C ALA A 234 -0.13 3.72 -24.19
N SER A 235 -0.96 2.91 -23.53
CA SER A 235 -1.48 3.21 -22.19
C SER A 235 -0.37 3.23 -21.14
N ILE A 236 0.58 2.29 -21.19
CA ILE A 236 1.74 2.26 -20.29
C ILE A 236 2.59 3.51 -20.46
N ILE A 237 2.96 3.87 -21.69
CA ILE A 237 3.78 5.06 -21.98
C ILE A 237 3.06 6.33 -21.50
N ALA A 238 1.76 6.47 -21.80
CA ALA A 238 0.98 7.63 -21.40
C ALA A 238 0.86 7.79 -19.88
N THR A 239 0.76 6.68 -19.15
CA THR A 239 0.65 6.66 -17.67
C THR A 239 2.00 6.80 -16.95
N LEU A 240 3.12 6.47 -17.60
CA LEU A 240 4.45 6.68 -17.01
C LEU A 240 4.84 8.15 -16.94
N GLY A 241 4.64 8.91 -18.03
CA GLY A 241 5.13 10.28 -18.14
C GLY A 241 6.66 10.42 -18.01
N ILE A 242 7.15 11.66 -17.90
CA ILE A 242 8.56 11.99 -17.69
C ILE A 242 8.63 13.08 -16.62
N PRO A 243 9.32 12.86 -15.48
CA PRO A 243 9.44 13.85 -14.42
C PRO A 243 9.88 15.22 -14.93
N GLY A 244 9.10 16.26 -14.62
CA GLY A 244 9.37 17.64 -15.02
C GLY A 244 9.16 17.97 -16.51
N LYS A 245 8.78 17.00 -17.34
CA LYS A 245 8.60 17.18 -18.80
C LYS A 245 7.21 16.76 -19.29
N VAL A 246 6.78 15.55 -18.97
CA VAL A 246 5.48 15.01 -19.41
C VAL A 246 4.72 14.55 -18.18
N THR A 247 3.58 15.16 -17.90
CA THR A 247 2.73 14.71 -16.81
C THR A 247 2.19 13.31 -17.10
N PRO A 248 2.18 12.38 -16.14
CA PRO A 248 1.45 11.13 -16.25
C PRO A 248 0.00 11.34 -16.69
N LEU A 249 -0.57 10.40 -17.45
CA LEU A 249 -1.99 10.33 -17.72
C LEU A 249 -2.72 9.75 -16.50
N GLU A 250 -3.72 10.46 -15.99
CA GLU A 250 -4.59 9.96 -14.92
C GLU A 250 -5.93 9.46 -15.47
N LYS A 251 -6.61 8.60 -14.70
CA LYS A 251 -7.98 8.15 -15.04
C LYS A 251 -8.96 9.32 -15.20
N SER A 252 -8.78 10.38 -14.42
CA SER A 252 -9.60 11.60 -14.44
C SER A 252 -9.43 12.43 -15.72
N ASP A 253 -8.36 12.19 -16.48
CA ASP A 253 -8.11 12.84 -17.78
C ASP A 253 -8.96 12.21 -18.90
N LEU A 254 -9.38 10.95 -18.74
CA LEU A 254 -10.15 10.20 -19.73
C LEU A 254 -11.64 10.43 -19.50
N LYS A 255 -12.22 11.34 -20.27
CA LYS A 255 -13.60 11.84 -20.10
C LYS A 255 -14.57 11.30 -21.13
N SER A 256 -14.09 10.47 -22.07
CA SER A 256 -14.89 9.96 -23.18
C SER A 256 -15.57 11.06 -24.00
N SER A 257 -14.85 12.18 -24.19
CA SER A 257 -15.30 13.27 -25.06
C SER A 257 -15.29 12.83 -26.52
N ILE A 258 -16.23 13.37 -27.31
CA ILE A 258 -16.28 13.20 -28.77
C ILE A 258 -15.61 14.37 -29.51
N GLU A 259 -15.29 15.44 -28.80
CA GLU A 259 -14.63 16.65 -29.32
C GLU A 259 -13.21 16.33 -29.79
N GLU A 260 -12.87 16.77 -31.01
CA GLU A 260 -11.55 16.58 -31.59
C GLU A 260 -10.44 17.22 -30.73
N GLY A 261 -9.37 16.48 -30.45
CA GLY A 261 -8.28 16.92 -29.57
C GLY A 261 -8.54 16.64 -28.09
N SER A 262 -9.79 16.32 -27.71
CA SER A 262 -10.21 15.98 -26.35
C SER A 262 -10.66 14.52 -26.21
N ARG A 263 -10.65 13.73 -27.30
CA ARG A 263 -10.98 12.30 -27.23
C ARG A 263 -9.92 11.57 -26.42
N ASP A 264 -10.31 10.51 -25.73
CA ASP A 264 -9.40 9.70 -24.92
C ASP A 264 -8.20 9.19 -25.76
N GLY A 265 -8.44 8.80 -27.01
CA GLY A 265 -7.38 8.43 -27.97
C GLY A 265 -6.45 9.59 -28.35
N ASP A 266 -6.98 10.80 -28.51
CA ASP A 266 -6.18 12.00 -28.82
C ASP A 266 -5.27 12.35 -27.64
N ILE A 267 -5.80 12.25 -26.41
CA ILE A 267 -5.07 12.50 -25.18
C ILE A 267 -3.93 11.49 -25.02
N ILE A 268 -4.19 10.19 -25.19
CA ILE A 268 -3.17 9.14 -25.13
C ILE A 268 -2.08 9.38 -26.18
N LEU A 269 -2.47 9.63 -27.44
CA LEU A 269 -1.51 9.87 -28.52
C LEU A 269 -0.63 11.10 -28.27
N ARG A 270 -1.21 12.18 -27.73
CA ARG A 270 -0.46 13.38 -27.35
C ARG A 270 0.59 13.09 -26.27
N LYS A 271 0.23 12.31 -25.24
CA LYS A 271 1.17 11.91 -24.17
C LYS A 271 2.33 11.07 -24.73
N ILE A 272 2.04 10.14 -25.64
CA ILE A 272 3.06 9.30 -26.30
C ILE A 272 4.02 10.15 -27.14
N LYS A 273 3.49 11.07 -27.96
CA LYS A 273 4.32 11.99 -28.75
C LYS A 273 5.24 12.81 -27.85
N ALA A 274 4.68 13.42 -26.79
CA ALA A 274 5.45 14.20 -25.83
C ALA A 274 6.51 13.38 -25.07
N PHE A 275 6.29 12.08 -24.87
CA PHE A 275 7.25 11.18 -24.23
C PHE A 275 8.49 10.91 -25.12
N PHE A 276 8.32 10.89 -26.44
CA PHE A 276 9.41 10.61 -27.39
C PHE A 276 10.05 11.85 -28.01
N GLU A 277 9.44 13.03 -27.88
CA GLU A 277 10.11 14.33 -28.00
C GLU A 277 11.04 14.56 -26.80
#